data_AF-A0A8S2YNW9-F1
#
_entry.id   AF-A0A8S2YNW9-F1
#
_cell.length_a   1.000
_cell.length_b   1.000
_cell.length_c   1.000
_cell.angle_alpha   90.00
_cell.angle_beta   90.00
_cell.angle_gamma   90.00
#
_symmetry.space_group_name_H-M   'P 1'
#
loop_
_entity.id
_entity.type
_entity.pdbx_description
1 polymer ?
#
loop_
_entity_poly.entity_id
_entity_poly.type
_entity_poly.pdbx_seq_one_letter_code
_entity_poly.pdbx_strand_id
1 'polypeptide(L)' 'SKLEFAVYPAPRIATAVVEPYNSILVTHSTFENSDCCFCIDNEAVYDVCRRNLDLEKPT' A
#
# COMPACT_ATOMS: atom_id res chain seq x y z
N SER A 1 -20.93 -4.00 7.24
CA SER A 1 -19.71 -4.61 6.72
C SER A 1 -18.53 -3.70 6.96
N LYS A 2 -17.38 -4.21 7.40
CA LYS A 2 -16.13 -3.46 7.56
C LYS A 2 -15.31 -3.59 6.27
N LEU A 3 -14.97 -2.44 5.69
CA LEU A 3 -14.18 -2.32 4.46
C LEU A 3 -12.85 -1.68 4.83
N GLU A 4 -11.76 -2.24 4.33
CA GLU A 4 -10.41 -1.74 4.57
C GLU A 4 -9.77 -1.26 3.29
N PHE A 5 -9.00 -0.19 3.39
CA PHE A 5 -8.16 0.33 2.32
C PHE A 5 -6.73 0.33 2.85
N ALA A 6 -5.95 -0.67 2.44
CA ALA A 6 -4.60 -0.87 2.92
C ALA A 6 -3.60 -0.39 1.86
N VAL A 7 -2.70 0.50 2.25
CA VAL A 7 -1.58 0.92 1.40
C VAL A 7 -0.40 -0.02 1.65
N TYR A 8 -0.03 -0.79 0.63
CA TYR A 8 1.07 -1.73 0.72
C TYR A 8 2.40 -1.02 0.43
N PRO A 9 3.43 -1.25 1.27
CA PRO A 9 4.69 -0.55 1.14
C PRO A 9 5.48 -1.06 -0.06
N ALA A 10 6.17 -0.14 -0.72
CA ALA A 10 7.06 -0.43 -1.83
C ALA A 10 8.50 -0.12 -1.41
N PRO A 11 9.49 -1.01 -1.58
CA PRO A 11 10.87 -0.80 -1.11
C PRO A 11 11.52 0.50 -1.61
N ARG A 12 11.08 0.99 -2.78
CA ARG A 12 11.63 2.20 -3.43
C ARG A 12 11.00 3.51 -2.94
N ILE A 13 9.85 3.42 -2.27
CA ILE A 13 9.03 4.57 -1.83
C ILE A 13 8.79 4.53 -0.31
N ALA A 14 9.20 3.44 0.35
CA ALA A 14 9.07 3.26 1.78
C ALA A 14 9.78 4.37 2.56
N THR A 15 9.09 4.93 3.53
CA THR A 15 9.56 6.00 4.42
C THR A 15 10.19 5.46 5.71
N ALA A 16 9.81 4.25 6.11
CA ALA A 16 10.37 3.57 7.26
C ALA A 16 10.79 2.13 6.94
N VAL A 17 11.96 1.73 7.46
CA VAL A 17 12.50 0.36 7.29
C VAL A 17 11.63 -0.73 7.93
N VAL A 18 10.71 -0.34 8.82
CA VAL A 18 9.80 -1.24 9.54
C VAL A 18 8.44 -1.41 8.85
N GLU A 19 8.21 -0.73 7.72
CA GLU A 19 6.94 -0.85 6.98
C GLU A 19 6.54 -2.29 6.62
N PRO A 20 7.47 -3.19 6.20
CA PRO A 20 7.11 -4.58 5.93
C PRO A 20 6.58 -5.31 7.18
N TYR A 21 7.19 -5.06 8.35
CA TYR A 21 6.75 -5.63 9.63
C TYR A 21 5.35 -5.15 10.00
N ASN A 22 5.11 -3.84 9.91
CA ASN A 22 3.82 -3.24 10.22
C ASN A 22 2.71 -3.75 9.29
N SER A 23 3.02 -3.93 8.01
CA SER A 23 2.05 -4.42 7.01
C SER A 23 1.60 -5.84 7.32
N ILE A 24 2.53 -6.72 7.71
CA ILE A 24 2.21 -8.10 8.08
C ILE A 24 1.38 -8.14 9.38
N LEU A 25 1.79 -7.36 10.39
CA LEU A 25 1.09 -7.30 11.69
C LEU A 25 -0.35 -6.79 11.54
N VAL A 26 -0.54 -5.73 10.75
CA VAL A 26 -1.87 -5.18 10.47
C VAL A 26 -2.70 -6.20 9.70
N THR A 27 -2.17 -6.76 8.61
CA THR A 27 -2.88 -7.76 7.79
C THR A 27 -3.37 -8.93 8.63
N HIS A 28 -2.52 -9.47 9.51
CA HIS A 28 -2.92 -10.57 10.40
C HIS A 28 -4.04 -10.16 11.37
N SER A 29 -3.96 -8.96 11.95
CA SER A 29 -4.94 -8.49 12.94
C SER A 29 -6.27 -8.10 12.32
N THR A 30 -6.24 -7.60 11.09
CA THR A 30 -7.44 -7.14 10.38
C THR A 30 -8.13 -8.22 9.55
N PHE A 31 -7.43 -9.31 9.21
CA PHE A 31 -7.99 -10.44 8.46
C PHE A 31 -9.28 -11.00 9.09
N GLU A 32 -9.33 -11.14 10.41
CA GLU A 32 -10.51 -11.64 11.12
C GLU A 32 -11.61 -10.58 11.34
N ASN A 33 -11.28 -9.30 11.11
CA ASN A 33 -12.11 -8.17 11.47
C ASN A 33 -12.66 -7.40 10.26
N SER A 34 -12.23 -7.73 9.04
CA SER A 34 -12.61 -7.05 7.81
C SER A 34 -13.35 -7.98 6.86
N ASP A 35 -14.45 -7.51 6.27
CA ASP A 35 -15.23 -8.27 5.30
C ASP A 35 -14.62 -8.19 3.90
N CYS A 36 -13.86 -7.13 3.61
CA CYS A 36 -13.17 -6.93 2.34
C CYS A 36 -12.06 -5.88 2.50
N CYS A 37 -10.87 -6.19 1.96
CA CYS A 37 -9.71 -5.31 1.97
C CYS A 37 -9.28 -4.96 0.55
N PHE A 38 -9.15 -3.66 0.27
CA PHE A 38 -8.59 -3.10 -0.95
C PHE A 38 -7.12 -2.79 -0.72
N CYS A 39 -6.25 -3.61 -1.28
CA CYS A 39 -4.81 -3.39 -1.23
C CYS A 39 -4.38 -2.47 -2.36
N ILE A 40 -3.79 -1.33 -2.00
CA ILE A 40 -3.24 -0.32 -2.90
C ILE A 40 -1.72 -0.45 -2.86
N ASP A 41 -1.12 -0.94 -3.94
CA ASP A 41 0.33 -1.06 -4.06
C ASP A 41 0.94 0.30 -4.44
N ASN A 42 1.78 0.84 -3.55
CA ASN A 42 2.48 2.11 -3.79
C ASN A 42 3.35 2.09 -5.05
N GLU A 43 3.99 0.96 -5.39
CA GLU A 43 4.80 0.87 -6.61
C GLU A 43 3.92 0.90 -7.85
N ALA A 44 2.78 0.21 -7.83
CA ALA A 44 1.83 0.22 -8.94
C ALA A 44 1.22 1.61 -9.15
N VAL A 45 0.82 2.30 -8.07
CA VAL A 45 0.30 3.67 -8.15
C VAL A 45 1.36 4.64 -8.65
N TYR A 46 2.60 4.50 -8.17
CA TYR A 46 3.73 5.31 -8.65
C TYR A 46 3.99 5.09 -10.14
N ASP A 47 3.97 3.85 -10.60
CA ASP A 47 4.15 3.51 -12.02
C ASP A 47 3.02 4.07 -12.90
N VAL A 48 1.77 4.05 -12.42
CA VAL A 48 0.64 4.69 -13.12
C VAL A 48 0.84 6.20 -13.18
N CYS A 49 1.20 6.85 -12.07
CA CYS A 49 1.47 8.29 -12.06
C CYS A 49 2.60 8.66 -13.03
N ARG A 50 3.65 7.85 -13.09
CA ARG A 50 4.80 8.09 -13.96
C ARG A 50 4.49 7.85 -15.43
N ARG A 51 3.76 6.78 -15.77
CA ARG A 51 3.51 6.35 -17.16
C ARG A 51 2.31 7.02 -17.80
N ASN A 52 1.28 7.33 -17.02
CA ASN A 52 0.00 7.80 -17.54
C ASN A 52 -0.22 9.30 -17.30
N LEU A 53 0.47 9.90 -16.33
CA LEU A 53 0.34 11.32 -15.99
C LEU A 53 1.63 12.13 -16.30
N ASP A 54 2.62 11.50 -16.94
CA ASP A 54 3.92 12.10 -17.30
C ASP A 54 4.65 12.80 -16.12
N LEU A 55 4.47 12.29 -14.91
CA LEU A 55 5.14 12.80 -13.72
C LEU A 55 6.52 12.13 -13.58
N GLU A 56 7.59 12.92 -13.72
CA GLU A 56 8.96 12.41 -13.62
C GLU A 56 9.30 11.87 -12.22
N LYS A 57 8.75 12.50 -11.18
CA LYS A 57 8.84 12.07 -9.78
C LYS A 57 7.52 12.34 -9.04
N PRO A 58 6.62 11.35 -8.97
CA PRO A 58 5.52 11.38 -8.01
C PRO A 58 6.10 11.33 -6.58
N THR A 59 5.96 12.40 -5.79
CA THR A 59 6.38 12.47 -4.37
C THR A 59 5.24 12.93 -3.49
#